data_AF-A0A9W5K7Y4-F1
#
_entry.id   AF-A0A9W5K7Y4-F1
#
_cell.length_a   1.000
_cell.length_b   1.000
_cell.length_c   1.000
_cell.angle_alpha   90.00
_cell.angle_beta   90.00
_cell.angle_gamma   90.00
#
_symmetry.space_group_name_H-M   'P 1'
#
loop_
_entity.id
_entity.type
_entity.pdbx_description
1 polymer ?
#
loop_
_entity_poly.entity_id
_entity_poly.type
_entity_poly.pdbx_seq_one_letter_code
_entity_poly.pdbx_strand_id
1 'polypeptide(L)' 'MSLEEFQNTMTEVWTTSVVESTIDEAPMVYKPMDEIIENTKETIDIKHIIKPLYNFKAN' A
#
# COMPACT_ATOMS: atom_id res chain seq x y z
N MET A 1 12.44 3.05 -7.83
CA MET A 1 11.10 2.55 -8.17
C MET A 1 10.63 3.26 -9.42
N SER A 2 10.22 2.52 -10.45
CA SER A 2 9.62 3.07 -11.67
C SER A 2 8.09 3.09 -11.59
N LEU A 3 7.44 3.83 -12.49
CA LEU A 3 5.97 3.83 -12.60
C LEU A 3 5.43 2.43 -12.96
N GLU A 4 6.16 1.67 -13.76
CA GLU A 4 5.81 0.29 -14.15
C GLU A 4 5.79 -0.64 -12.93
N GLU A 5 6.80 -0.52 -12.05
CA GLU A 5 6.82 -1.29 -10.80
C GLU A 5 5.63 -0.91 -9.90
N PHE A 6 5.29 0.38 -9.81
CA PHE A 6 4.10 0.82 -9.07
C PHE A 6 2.80 0.24 -9.66
N GLN A 7 2.64 0.26 -10.99
CA GLN A 7 1.50 -0.37 -11.66
C GLN A 7 1.41 -1.86 -11.37
N ASN A 8 2.53 -2.57 -11.41
CA ASN A 8 2.59 -4.01 -11.11
C ASN A 8 2.14 -4.31 -9.67
N THR A 9 2.55 -3.50 -8.70
CA THR A 9 2.13 -3.68 -7.29
C THR A 9 0.64 -3.42 -7.06
N MET A 10 -0.03 -2.69 -7.95
CA MET A 10 -1.44 -2.32 -7.83
C MET A 10 -2.36 -3.18 -8.73
N THR A 11 -1.85 -4.25 -9.35
CA THR A 11 -2.62 -5.11 -10.28
C THR A 11 -3.86 -5.77 -9.66
N GLU A 12 -3.84 -6.03 -8.36
CA GLU A 12 -4.97 -6.60 -7.62
C GLU A 12 -5.93 -5.54 -7.04
N VAL A 13 -5.64 -4.25 -7.25
CA VAL A 13 -6.41 -3.13 -6.71
C VAL A 13 -6.92 -2.29 -7.88
N TRP A 14 -8.23 -2.11 -8.00
CA TRP A 14 -8.74 -1.15 -8.98
C TRP A 14 -8.33 0.26 -8.56
N THR A 15 -7.69 1.00 -9.45
CA THR A 15 -7.22 2.35 -9.14
C THR A 15 -7.14 3.19 -10.40
N THR A 16 -7.52 4.47 -10.25
CA THR A 16 -7.30 5.52 -11.27
C THR A 16 -6.15 6.44 -10.90
N SER A 17 -5.46 6.14 -9.80
CA SER A 17 -4.55 7.05 -9.13
C SER A 17 -3.08 6.65 -9.28
N VAL A 18 -2.75 5.65 -10.10
CA VAL A 18 -1.36 5.26 -10.38
C VAL A 18 -0.79 6.15 -11.47
N VAL A 19 -0.20 7.26 -11.04
CA VAL A 19 0.43 8.27 -11.90
C VAL A 19 1.75 8.72 -11.30
N GLU A 20 2.62 9.35 -12.10
CA GLU A 20 3.95 9.81 -11.68
C GLU A 20 3.89 10.74 -10.44
N SER A 21 2.85 11.57 -10.32
CA SER A 21 2.67 12.48 -9.18
C SER A 21 2.31 11.79 -7.85
N THR A 22 2.07 10.47 -7.86
CA THR A 22 1.71 9.66 -6.68
C THR A 22 2.71 8.54 -6.40
N ILE A 23 3.85 8.57 -7.08
CA ILE A 23 4.88 7.52 -6.97
C ILE A 23 5.47 7.47 -5.55
N ASP A 24 5.53 8.60 -4.86
CA ASP A 24 5.96 8.73 -3.47
C ASP A 24 4.97 8.15 -2.45
N GLU A 25 3.78 7.76 -2.90
CA GLU A 25 2.76 7.06 -2.10
C GLU A 25 2.60 5.59 -2.50
N ALA A 26 3.46 5.07 -3.37
CA ALA A 26 3.39 3.66 -3.76
C ALA A 26 3.63 2.75 -2.54
N PRO A 27 3.08 1.51 -2.53
CA PRO A 27 3.22 0.60 -1.41
C PRO A 27 4.68 0.38 -0.95
N MET A 28 5.63 0.44 -1.89
CA MET A 28 7.05 0.17 -1.67
C MET A 28 7.81 1.30 -0.95
N VAL A 29 7.23 2.49 -0.81
CA VAL A 29 7.86 3.61 -0.08
C VAL A 29 7.61 3.53 1.43
N TYR A 30 6.66 2.70 1.85
CA TYR A 30 6.32 2.48 3.25
C TYR A 30 7.06 1.27 3.82
N LYS A 31 7.15 1.22 5.15
CA LYS A 31 7.67 0.02 5.84
C LYS A 31 6.76 -1.18 5.56
N PRO A 32 7.31 -2.39 5.39
CA PRO A 32 6.52 -3.60 5.26
C PRO A 32 5.58 -3.77 6.47
N MET A 33 4.34 -4.17 6.19
CA MET A 33 3.35 -4.44 7.24
C MET A 33 3.88 -5.46 8.26
N ASP A 34 4.59 -6.50 7.79
CA ASP A 34 5.17 -7.54 8.62
C ASP A 34 6.19 -6.99 9.63
N GLU A 35 6.98 -5.98 9.26
CA GLU A 35 7.92 -5.32 10.17
C GLU A 35 7.16 -4.58 11.28
N ILE A 36 6.07 -3.88 10.92
CA ILE A 36 5.24 -3.16 11.90
C ILE A 36 4.61 -4.15 12.87
N ILE A 37 4.05 -5.26 12.37
CA ILE A 37 3.43 -6.31 13.20
C ILE A 37 4.44 -6.90 14.17
N GLU A 38 5.62 -7.31 13.68
CA GLU A 38 6.64 -7.95 14.52
C GLU A 38 7.14 -7.03 15.64
N ASN A 39 7.27 -5.73 15.36
CA ASN A 39 7.73 -4.75 16.35
C ASN A 39 6.64 -4.30 17.35
N THR A 40 5.36 -4.59 17.09
CA THR A 40 4.25 -4.12 17.94
C THR A 40 3.42 -5.23 18.59
N LYS A 41 3.67 -6.49 18.22
CA LYS A 41 2.93 -7.70 18.64
C LYS A 41 2.69 -7.86 20.15
N GLU A 42 3.56 -7.32 21.00
CA GLU A 42 3.42 -7.42 22.46
C GLU A 42 2.42 -6.40 23.04
N THR A 43 2.05 -5.38 22.25
CA THR A 43 1.27 -4.22 22.69
C THR A 43 -0.07 -4.06 21.99
N ILE A 44 -0.24 -4.68 20.82
CA ILE A 44 -1.45 -4.56 20.02
C ILE A 44 -2.02 -5.93 19.67
N ASP A 45 -3.34 -6.01 19.55
CA ASP A 45 -4.04 -7.20 19.05
C ASP A 45 -4.69 -6.88 17.70
N ILE A 46 -4.34 -7.65 16.67
CA ILE A 46 -4.83 -7.44 15.31
C ILE A 46 -6.18 -8.12 15.16
N LYS A 47 -7.26 -7.33 15.13
CA LYS A 47 -8.62 -7.87 14.92
C LYS A 47 -8.87 -8.32 13.48
N HIS A 48 -8.49 -7.49 12.52
CA HIS A 48 -8.75 -7.72 11.09
C HIS A 48 -7.66 -7.09 10.23
N ILE A 49 -7.36 -7.70 9.07
CA ILE A 49 -6.52 -7.13 8.01
C ILE A 49 -7.43 -6.78 6.84
N ILE A 50 -7.47 -5.51 6.46
CA ILE A 50 -8.30 -5.01 5.37
C ILE A 50 -7.44 -4.90 4.11
N LYS A 51 -7.85 -5.56 3.03
CA LYS A 51 -7.21 -5.45 1.72
C LYS A 51 -8.00 -4.48 0.83
N PRO A 52 -7.39 -3.44 0.26
CA PRO A 52 -8.09 -2.52 -0.62
C PRO A 52 -8.46 -3.22 -1.95
N LEU A 53 -9.71 -3.09 -2.37
CA LEU A 53 -10.17 -3.49 -3.71
C LEU A 53 -10.28 -2.30 -4.67
N TYR A 54 -10.49 -1.11 -4.10
CA TYR A 54 -10.60 0.14 -4.83
C TYR A 54 -9.82 1.24 -4.11
N ASN A 55 -8.91 1.90 -4.83
CA ASN A 55 -8.23 3.11 -4.39
C ASN A 55 -8.69 4.31 -5.24
N PHE A 56 -9.21 5.34 -4.59
CA PHE A 56 -9.60 6.61 -5.19
C PHE A 56 -8.87 7.76 -4.52
N LYS A 57 -8.20 8.59 -5.31
CA LYS A 57 -7.71 9.91 -4.89
C LYS A 57 -8.45 10.97 -5.68
N ALA A 58 -9.08 11.90 -4.98
CA ALA A 58 -9.66 13.10 -5.57
C ALA A 58 -8.51 14.07 -5.90
N ASN A 59 -7.97 13.95 -7.10
CA ASN A 59 -7.00 14.90 -7.65
C ASN A 59 -7.71 16.02 -8.42
#